data_AF-A4ICN7-F1
#
_entry.id   AF-A4ICN7-F1
#
_cell.length_a   1.000
_cell.length_b   1.000
_cell.length_c   1.000
_cell.angle_alpha   90.00
_cell.angle_beta   90.00
_cell.angle_gamma   90.00
#
_symmetry.space_group_name_H-M   'P 1'
#
loop_
_entity.id
_entity.type
_entity.pdbx_description
1 polymer ?
#
loop_
_entity_poly.entity_id
_entity_poly.type
_entity_poly.pdbx_seq_one_letter_code
_entity_poly.pdbx_strand_id
1 'polypeptide(L)'
;MCAPTSTITQDTDRSAYTGSLLFVVPSKAKMSSKSIDVFNVSQNRLRAATFQDEEERQNAEYAERHNLQALFSEFAAQLREKDPKTEHEAERVLLDLLSHRKAERDRAALRLHFVASFEVNLDNGRKILKLTSGSETSTLHIVQKTRSVAVDETFTVSLEEAEELTEMFYELGRFVVESGKGELNGFISIDDRDVFLLAGGKDCSDIGDELFNMAFLMKASSKNRGTE
;
A
#
# COMPACT_ATOMS: atom_id res chain seq x y z
N MET A 1 -2.33 -20.96 -50.99
CA MET A 1 -3.47 -21.53 -50.24
C MET A 1 -3.53 -20.77 -48.92
N CYS A 2 -4.65 -20.09 -48.65
CA CYS A 2 -4.82 -19.22 -47.50
C CYS A 2 -4.75 -20.00 -46.18
N ALA A 3 -4.04 -19.43 -45.21
CA ALA A 3 -3.99 -19.91 -43.84
C ALA A 3 -5.36 -19.76 -43.16
N PRO A 4 -5.80 -20.74 -42.34
CA PRO A 4 -7.05 -20.66 -41.61
C PRO A 4 -6.88 -19.82 -40.35
N THR A 5 -7.79 -18.86 -40.21
CA THR A 5 -8.03 -18.02 -39.04
C THR A 5 -8.64 -18.85 -37.91
N SER A 6 -7.93 -19.06 -36.81
CA SER A 6 -8.50 -19.61 -35.58
C SER A 6 -8.85 -18.46 -34.64
N THR A 7 -10.13 -18.08 -34.63
CA THR A 7 -10.74 -17.23 -33.62
C THR A 7 -10.77 -18.00 -32.30
N ILE A 8 -9.92 -17.63 -31.35
CA ILE A 8 -10.03 -18.10 -29.96
C ILE A 8 -11.00 -17.15 -29.26
N THR A 9 -12.23 -17.64 -29.08
CA THR A 9 -13.26 -17.04 -28.24
C THR A 9 -12.77 -17.08 -26.78
N GLN A 10 -12.45 -15.90 -26.25
CA GLN A 10 -12.28 -15.69 -24.82
C GLN A 10 -13.67 -15.68 -24.18
N ASP A 11 -14.17 -16.86 -23.80
CA ASP A 11 -15.21 -16.97 -22.77
C ASP A 11 -14.57 -16.73 -21.40
N THR A 12 -14.16 -15.48 -21.16
CA THR A 12 -13.98 -15.00 -19.80
C THR A 12 -15.34 -14.50 -19.32
N ASP A 13 -16.04 -15.37 -18.62
CA ASP A 13 -17.09 -15.03 -17.66
C ASP A 13 -16.52 -14.00 -16.67
N ARG A 14 -16.58 -12.72 -17.05
CA ARG A 14 -16.45 -11.58 -16.13
C ARG A 14 -17.75 -11.48 -15.35
N SER A 15 -17.96 -12.42 -14.43
CA SER A 15 -18.98 -12.29 -13.41
C SER A 15 -18.62 -11.13 -12.49
N ALA A 16 -19.54 -10.17 -12.47
CA ALA A 16 -19.51 -8.92 -11.74
C ALA A 16 -19.13 -9.06 -10.26
N TYR A 17 -18.05 -8.40 -9.85
CA TYR A 17 -17.96 -7.78 -8.53
C TYR A 17 -18.18 -6.28 -8.71
N THR A 18 -19.44 -5.90 -8.95
CA THR A 18 -19.89 -4.53 -8.75
C THR A 18 -20.05 -4.32 -7.25
N GLY A 19 -18.93 -4.21 -6.53
CA GLY A 19 -18.91 -3.63 -5.19
C GLY A 19 -19.22 -2.15 -5.34
N SER A 20 -20.50 -1.79 -5.31
CA SER A 20 -20.94 -0.40 -5.25
C SER A 20 -20.56 0.17 -3.90
N LEU A 21 -19.32 0.66 -3.74
CA LEU A 21 -18.95 1.53 -2.64
C LEU A 21 -19.78 2.82 -2.80
N LEU A 22 -20.82 2.93 -2.00
CA LEU A 22 -21.71 4.09 -1.92
C LEU A 22 -20.89 5.33 -1.56
N PHE A 23 -20.63 6.16 -2.55
CA PHE A 23 -20.19 7.55 -2.35
C PHE A 23 -21.34 8.31 -1.68
N VAL A 24 -21.24 8.53 -0.36
CA VAL A 24 -22.06 9.55 0.30
C VAL A 24 -21.45 10.91 -0.03
N VAL A 25 -21.75 11.43 -1.22
CA VAL A 25 -21.52 12.84 -1.54
C VAL A 25 -22.62 13.63 -0.83
N PRO A 26 -22.31 14.55 0.10
CA PRO A 26 -23.32 15.24 0.88
C PRO A 26 -24.16 16.16 -0.02
N SER A 27 -25.35 15.70 -0.37
CA SER A 27 -26.37 16.50 -1.04
C SER A 27 -26.89 17.59 -0.12
N LYS A 28 -26.88 18.84 -0.63
CA LYS A 28 -27.34 20.07 0.04
C LYS A 28 -28.73 19.92 0.65
N ALA A 29 -28.80 19.64 1.95
CA ALA A 29 -30.01 19.85 2.74
C ALA A 29 -29.63 20.10 4.21
N LYS A 30 -29.96 21.32 4.67
CA LYS A 30 -30.05 21.80 6.06
C LYS A 30 -28.94 21.34 7.02
N MET A 31 -28.04 22.29 7.28
CA MET A 31 -27.10 22.32 8.40
C MET A 31 -27.80 22.03 9.75
N SER A 32 -27.91 20.75 10.12
CA SER A 32 -27.98 20.37 11.52
C SER A 32 -26.55 20.11 11.96
N SER A 33 -26.07 20.93 12.89
CA SER A 33 -24.70 21.01 13.42
C SER A 33 -24.28 19.77 14.22
N LYS A 34 -24.28 18.60 13.57
CA LYS A 34 -23.51 17.44 13.98
C LYS A 34 -22.54 17.16 12.85
N SER A 35 -21.45 17.92 12.85
CA SER A 35 -20.28 17.67 12.01
C SER A 35 -19.76 16.27 12.36
N ILE A 36 -20.14 15.27 11.59
CA ILE A 36 -19.46 13.98 11.62
C ILE A 36 -18.17 14.22 10.83
N ASP A 37 -17.13 14.66 11.53
CA ASP A 37 -15.75 14.65 11.04
C ASP A 37 -15.31 13.18 10.89
N VAL A 38 -15.80 12.50 9.86
CA VAL A 38 -15.43 11.09 9.54
C VAL A 38 -13.93 10.99 9.19
N PHE A 39 -13.27 12.10 8.86
CA PHE A 39 -11.92 12.08 8.28
C PHE A 39 -10.81 12.61 9.18
N ASN A 40 -11.02 12.76 10.49
CA ASN A 40 -9.94 13.04 11.43
C ASN A 40 -9.18 11.73 11.75
N VAL A 41 -8.48 11.21 10.74
CA VAL A 41 -8.08 9.81 10.59
C VAL A 41 -6.66 9.49 11.07
N SER A 42 -5.89 10.47 11.56
CA SER A 42 -4.59 10.13 12.17
C SER A 42 -4.71 9.31 13.47
N GLN A 43 -5.92 9.18 14.06
CA GLN A 43 -6.15 8.38 15.26
C GLN A 43 -7.17 7.23 15.12
N ASN A 44 -8.04 7.25 14.11
CA ASN A 44 -9.06 6.23 13.90
C ASN A 44 -8.76 5.39 12.65
N ARG A 45 -7.62 4.69 12.64
CA ARG A 45 -7.40 3.64 11.66
C ARG A 45 -8.52 2.60 11.84
N LEU A 46 -9.33 2.38 10.79
CA LEU A 46 -10.33 1.32 10.80
C LEU A 46 -9.58 0.02 11.13
N ARG A 47 -10.11 -0.72 12.11
CA ARG A 47 -9.63 -2.05 12.45
C ARG A 47 -10.78 -3.00 12.23
N ALA A 48 -10.66 -3.94 11.30
CA ALA A 48 -11.68 -4.91 10.97
C ALA A 48 -12.19 -5.64 12.22
N ALA A 49 -11.29 -5.89 13.18
CA ALA A 49 -11.59 -6.48 14.48
C ALA A 49 -12.65 -5.73 15.31
N THR A 50 -13.00 -4.48 14.99
CA THR A 50 -14.04 -3.73 15.71
C THR A 50 -15.46 -3.91 15.16
N PHE A 51 -15.60 -4.52 13.98
CA PHE A 51 -16.90 -4.69 13.32
C PHE A 51 -17.49 -6.06 13.66
N GLN A 52 -18.72 -6.06 14.17
CA GLN A 52 -19.47 -7.30 14.45
C GLN A 52 -20.21 -7.81 13.22
N ASP A 53 -20.60 -6.89 12.34
CA ASP A 53 -21.22 -7.23 11.07
C ASP A 53 -20.17 -7.78 10.10
N GLU A 54 -20.48 -8.91 9.47
CA GLU A 54 -19.55 -9.62 8.61
C GLU A 54 -19.23 -8.83 7.34
N GLU A 55 -20.21 -8.13 6.77
CA GLU A 55 -20.00 -7.31 5.57
C GLU A 55 -19.15 -6.08 5.92
N GLU A 56 -19.44 -5.41 7.03
CA GLU A 56 -18.62 -4.29 7.52
C GLU A 56 -17.19 -4.73 7.84
N ARG A 57 -17.02 -5.92 8.46
CA ARG A 57 -15.71 -6.49 8.74
C ARG A 57 -14.93 -6.79 7.47
N GLN A 58 -15.55 -7.43 6.47
CA GLN A 58 -14.91 -7.72 5.18
C GLN A 58 -14.53 -6.43 4.43
N ASN A 59 -15.40 -5.43 4.44
CA ASN A 59 -15.12 -4.12 3.86
C ASN A 59 -13.97 -3.40 4.57
N ALA A 60 -13.91 -3.49 5.91
CA ALA A 60 -12.81 -2.94 6.70
C ALA A 60 -11.49 -3.68 6.44
N GLU A 61 -11.51 -5.01 6.35
CA GLU A 61 -10.32 -5.80 5.98
C GLU A 61 -9.83 -5.43 4.59
N TYR A 62 -10.73 -5.28 3.62
CA TYR A 62 -10.37 -4.84 2.28
C TYR A 62 -9.77 -3.44 2.29
N ALA A 63 -10.39 -2.50 3.00
CA ALA A 63 -9.88 -1.13 3.14
C ALA A 63 -8.51 -1.08 3.83
N GLU A 64 -8.26 -1.96 4.81
CA GLU A 64 -6.96 -2.10 5.47
C GLU A 64 -5.89 -2.71 4.57
N ARG A 65 -6.23 -3.80 3.85
CA ARG A 65 -5.30 -4.47 2.93
C ARG A 65 -4.86 -3.54 1.81
N HIS A 66 -5.79 -2.76 1.25
CA HIS A 66 -5.53 -1.87 0.11
C HIS A 66 -5.24 -0.41 0.50
N ASN A 67 -5.02 -0.14 1.79
CA ASN A 67 -4.76 1.21 2.31
C ASN A 67 -5.69 2.31 1.77
N LEU A 68 -6.97 1.97 1.59
CA LEU A 68 -7.94 2.90 0.99
C LEU A 68 -8.15 4.12 1.89
N GLN A 69 -7.94 3.97 3.20
CA GLN A 69 -8.11 5.04 4.16
C GLN A 69 -7.09 6.19 3.96
N ALA A 70 -5.82 5.88 3.67
CA ALA A 70 -4.82 6.90 3.35
C ALA A 70 -5.16 7.58 2.02
N LEU A 71 -5.54 6.80 1.00
CA LEU A 71 -5.95 7.30 -0.32
C LEU A 71 -7.14 8.27 -0.19
N PHE A 72 -8.18 7.89 0.55
CA PHE A 72 -9.34 8.76 0.75
C PHE A 72 -9.02 10.01 1.57
N SER A 73 -8.09 9.93 2.51
CA SER A 73 -7.63 11.10 3.26
C SER A 73 -6.90 12.10 2.36
N GLU A 74 -6.07 11.59 1.44
CA GLU A 74 -5.38 12.37 0.42
C GLU A 74 -6.36 12.98 -0.60
N PHE A 75 -7.36 12.21 -1.03
CA PHE A 75 -8.46 12.69 -1.87
C PHE A 75 -9.19 13.84 -1.21
N ALA A 76 -9.58 13.68 0.06
CA ALA A 76 -10.24 14.73 0.82
C ALA A 76 -9.37 15.98 0.97
N ALA A 77 -8.05 15.82 1.14
CA ALA A 77 -7.12 16.95 1.17
C ALA A 77 -7.07 17.70 -0.16
N GLN A 78 -6.90 17.00 -1.28
CA GLN A 78 -6.87 17.60 -2.61
C GLN A 78 -8.19 18.29 -2.97
N LEU A 79 -9.33 17.65 -2.66
CA LEU A 79 -10.65 18.24 -2.91
C LEU A 79 -10.88 19.50 -2.07
N ARG A 80 -10.41 19.53 -0.81
CA ARG A 80 -10.48 20.74 0.01
C ARG A 80 -9.56 21.85 -0.50
N GLU A 81 -8.37 21.50 -1.00
CA GLU A 81 -7.40 22.48 -1.49
C GLU A 81 -7.85 23.10 -2.82
N LYS A 82 -8.35 22.29 -3.76
CA LYS A 82 -8.78 22.76 -5.08
C LYS A 82 -10.20 23.31 -5.10
N ASP A 83 -11.03 22.94 -4.11
CA ASP A 83 -12.41 23.40 -3.94
C ASP A 83 -13.25 23.36 -5.25
N PRO A 84 -13.35 22.18 -5.90
CA PRO A 84 -14.06 22.02 -7.16
C PRO A 84 -15.54 22.38 -7.01
N LYS A 85 -16.09 23.11 -7.99
CA LYS A 85 -17.47 23.61 -7.99
C LYS A 85 -18.45 22.67 -8.68
N THR A 86 -17.93 21.74 -9.47
CA THR A 86 -18.71 20.73 -10.17
C THR A 86 -18.17 19.33 -9.90
N GLU A 87 -19.03 18.33 -10.08
CA GLU A 87 -18.62 16.91 -9.99
C GLU A 87 -17.54 16.59 -11.01
N HIS A 88 -17.63 17.11 -12.22
CA HIS A 88 -16.62 16.90 -13.26
C HIS A 88 -15.26 17.52 -12.90
N GLU A 89 -15.24 18.69 -12.24
CA GLU A 89 -14.01 19.26 -11.71
C GLU A 89 -13.43 18.40 -10.58
N ALA A 90 -14.28 17.88 -9.69
CA ALA A 90 -13.85 16.99 -8.62
C ALA A 90 -13.24 15.70 -9.19
N GLU A 91 -13.91 15.07 -10.16
CA GLU A 91 -13.42 13.90 -10.89
C GLU A 91 -12.05 14.19 -11.51
N ARG A 92 -11.90 15.34 -12.17
CA ARG A 92 -10.62 15.75 -12.76
C ARG A 92 -9.51 15.89 -11.70
N VAL A 93 -9.79 16.52 -10.56
CA VAL A 93 -8.82 16.65 -9.46
C VAL A 93 -8.38 15.29 -8.95
N LEU A 94 -9.31 14.33 -8.82
CA LEU A 94 -9.00 12.98 -8.36
C LEU A 94 -8.20 12.18 -9.41
N LEU A 95 -8.55 12.30 -10.69
CA LEU A 95 -7.81 11.66 -11.79
C LEU A 95 -6.39 12.21 -11.91
N ASP A 96 -6.21 13.52 -11.79
CA ASP A 96 -4.91 14.16 -11.82
C ASP A 96 -4.02 13.65 -10.66
N LEU A 97 -4.59 13.52 -9.46
CA LEU A 97 -3.90 12.94 -8.31
C LEU A 97 -3.49 11.49 -8.55
N LEU A 98 -4.41 10.64 -9.00
CA LEU A 98 -4.14 9.22 -9.28
C LEU A 98 -3.08 9.06 -10.37
N SER A 99 -3.16 9.87 -11.42
CA SER A 99 -2.17 9.89 -12.51
C SER A 99 -0.79 10.29 -11.99
N HIS A 100 -0.71 11.29 -11.11
CA HIS A 100 0.55 11.73 -10.52
C HIS A 100 1.16 10.63 -9.64
N ARG A 101 0.36 10.02 -8.76
CA ARG A 101 0.81 8.88 -7.94
C ARG A 101 1.34 7.73 -8.77
N LYS A 102 0.60 7.35 -9.82
CA LYS A 102 1.04 6.30 -10.74
C LYS A 102 2.38 6.65 -11.38
N ALA A 103 2.56 7.89 -11.84
CA ALA A 103 3.81 8.31 -12.47
C ALA A 103 5.00 8.27 -11.51
N GLU A 104 4.82 8.70 -10.25
CA GLU A 104 5.87 8.63 -9.23
C GLU A 104 6.22 7.19 -8.87
N ARG A 105 5.21 6.31 -8.73
CA ARG A 105 5.42 4.88 -8.49
C ARG A 105 6.17 4.22 -9.65
N ASP A 106 5.77 4.48 -10.89
CA ASP A 106 6.44 3.93 -12.08
C ASP A 106 7.90 4.41 -12.16
N ARG A 107 8.15 5.68 -11.82
CA ARG A 107 9.50 6.24 -11.76
C ARG A 107 10.34 5.60 -10.65
N ALA A 108 9.76 5.36 -9.49
CA ALA A 108 10.41 4.65 -8.40
C ALA A 108 10.74 3.20 -8.80
N ALA A 109 9.82 2.50 -9.45
CA ALA A 109 10.02 1.13 -9.92
C ALA A 109 11.17 1.03 -10.93
N LEU A 110 11.30 1.99 -11.84
CA LEU A 110 12.42 2.06 -12.77
C LEU A 110 13.76 2.31 -12.06
N ARG A 111 13.76 3.13 -11.01
CA ARG A 111 14.99 3.46 -10.25
C ARG A 111 15.40 2.34 -9.29
N LEU A 112 14.43 1.65 -8.71
CA LEU A 112 14.61 0.65 -7.65
C LEU A 112 14.34 -0.77 -8.15
N HIS A 113 14.63 -1.04 -9.42
CA HIS A 113 14.50 -2.37 -9.99
C HIS A 113 15.48 -3.33 -9.30
N PHE A 114 14.99 -4.49 -8.86
CA PHE A 114 15.77 -5.55 -8.22
C PHE A 114 15.54 -6.87 -8.95
N VAL A 115 16.55 -7.73 -8.94
CA VAL A 115 16.49 -9.05 -9.59
C VAL A 115 16.36 -10.18 -8.57
N ALA A 116 17.07 -10.07 -7.46
CA ALA A 116 17.20 -11.14 -6.47
C ALA A 116 16.62 -10.75 -5.11
N SER A 117 16.84 -9.52 -4.65
CA SER A 117 16.32 -9.09 -3.34
C SER A 117 16.27 -7.58 -3.18
N PHE A 118 15.44 -7.15 -2.26
CA PHE A 118 15.53 -5.81 -1.68
C PHE A 118 15.48 -5.90 -0.15
N GLU A 119 16.10 -4.94 0.51
CA GLU A 119 16.04 -4.73 1.95
C GLU A 119 15.64 -3.28 2.24
N VAL A 120 14.69 -3.11 3.15
CA VAL A 120 14.27 -1.83 3.70
C VAL A 120 14.70 -1.79 5.16
N ASN A 121 15.49 -0.78 5.52
CA ASN A 121 15.97 -0.55 6.87
C ASN A 121 15.51 0.82 7.35
N LEU A 122 14.70 0.84 8.41
CA LEU A 122 14.13 2.05 8.99
C LEU A 122 14.47 2.16 10.47
N ASP A 123 14.32 3.38 11.00
CA ASP A 123 14.45 3.67 12.43
C ASP A 123 15.81 3.25 13.01
N ASN A 124 16.89 3.43 12.24
CA ASN A 124 18.26 3.05 12.59
C ASN A 124 18.42 1.55 12.91
N GLY A 125 17.91 0.68 12.04
CA GLY A 125 18.02 -0.78 12.18
C GLY A 125 17.05 -1.39 13.20
N ARG A 126 16.06 -0.62 13.67
CA ARG A 126 14.98 -1.17 14.50
C ARG A 126 13.94 -1.90 13.68
N LYS A 127 13.78 -1.55 12.41
CA LYS A 127 12.86 -2.18 11.47
C LYS A 127 13.65 -2.57 10.24
N ILE A 128 13.77 -3.87 9.97
CA ILE A 128 14.45 -4.41 8.79
C ILE A 128 13.50 -5.38 8.11
N LEU A 129 13.28 -5.21 6.81
CA LEU A 129 12.52 -6.13 5.99
C LEU A 129 13.36 -6.47 4.78
N LYS A 130 13.64 -7.75 4.56
CA LYS A 130 14.35 -8.23 3.38
C LYS A 130 13.50 -9.24 2.65
N LEU A 131 13.16 -8.95 1.39
CA LEU A 131 12.52 -9.89 0.48
C LEU A 131 13.58 -10.45 -0.46
N THR A 132 13.66 -11.78 -0.55
CA THR A 132 14.49 -12.48 -1.52
C THR A 132 13.59 -13.27 -2.45
N SER A 133 13.62 -12.91 -3.73
CA SER A 133 12.82 -13.53 -4.78
C SER A 133 13.31 -14.94 -5.09
N GLY A 134 12.39 -15.89 -5.15
CA GLY A 134 12.64 -17.24 -5.66
C GLY A 134 11.78 -17.55 -6.87
N SER A 135 12.02 -18.70 -7.51
CA SER A 135 11.30 -19.10 -8.73
C SER A 135 9.84 -19.45 -8.51
N GLU A 136 9.52 -20.04 -7.35
CA GLU A 136 8.17 -20.50 -7.00
C GLU A 136 7.60 -19.79 -5.77
N THR A 137 8.46 -19.48 -4.80
CA THR A 137 8.12 -18.76 -3.58
C THR A 137 9.24 -17.78 -3.27
N SER A 138 8.90 -16.70 -2.56
CA SER A 138 9.88 -15.74 -2.07
C SER A 138 10.12 -15.95 -0.58
N THR A 139 11.30 -15.59 -0.09
CA THR A 139 11.62 -15.60 1.34
C THR A 139 11.58 -14.19 1.88
N LEU A 140 10.84 -14.00 2.96
CA LEU A 140 10.66 -12.73 3.64
C LEU A 140 11.29 -12.83 5.03
N HIS A 141 12.27 -11.98 5.29
CA HIS A 141 12.90 -11.80 6.60
C HIS A 141 12.44 -10.48 7.21
N ILE A 142 11.96 -10.52 8.45
CA ILE A 142 11.47 -9.35 9.18
C ILE A 142 12.15 -9.28 10.53
N VAL A 143 12.77 -8.13 10.80
CA VAL A 143 13.27 -7.74 12.11
C VAL A 143 12.50 -6.52 12.59
N GLN A 144 11.91 -6.61 13.78
CA GLN A 144 11.38 -5.44 14.48
C GLN A 144 11.80 -5.45 15.95
N LYS A 145 12.56 -4.43 16.35
CA LYS A 145 13.07 -4.24 17.70
C LYS A 145 12.33 -3.08 18.37
N THR A 146 11.44 -3.41 19.29
CA THR A 146 10.80 -2.45 20.19
C THR A 146 11.21 -2.72 21.64
N ARG A 147 10.76 -1.89 22.59
CA ARG A 147 11.06 -2.10 24.01
C ARG A 147 10.41 -3.36 24.59
N SER A 148 9.30 -3.81 24.02
CA SER A 148 8.49 -4.92 24.57
C SER A 148 8.44 -6.14 23.65
N VAL A 149 8.74 -5.97 22.36
CA VAL A 149 8.63 -7.02 21.34
C VAL A 149 9.88 -7.01 20.48
N ALA A 150 10.51 -8.17 20.34
CA ALA A 150 11.54 -8.44 19.36
C ALA A 150 11.03 -9.53 18.41
N VAL A 151 10.92 -9.18 17.13
CA VAL A 151 10.70 -10.15 16.06
C VAL A 151 11.98 -10.23 15.24
N ASP A 152 12.41 -11.45 14.94
CA ASP A 152 13.49 -11.77 14.01
C ASP A 152 13.14 -13.13 13.40
N GLU A 153 12.44 -13.10 12.27
CA GLU A 153 11.86 -14.29 11.67
C GLU A 153 12.01 -14.27 10.14
N THR A 154 12.23 -15.45 9.57
CA THR A 154 12.22 -15.68 8.12
C THR A 154 11.13 -16.69 7.80
N PHE A 155 10.32 -16.42 6.79
CA PHE A 155 9.28 -17.32 6.32
C PHE A 155 9.08 -17.19 4.81
N THR A 156 8.42 -18.18 4.21
CA THR A 156 8.11 -18.18 2.78
C THR A 156 6.78 -17.47 2.53
N VAL A 157 6.73 -16.67 1.48
CA VAL A 157 5.52 -15.98 0.99
C VAL A 157 5.23 -16.40 -0.45
N SER A 158 3.96 -16.31 -0.84
CA SER A 158 3.56 -16.55 -2.23
C SER A 158 4.10 -15.44 -3.15
N LEU A 159 4.06 -15.68 -4.47
CA LEU A 159 4.39 -14.66 -5.46
C LEU A 159 3.46 -13.45 -5.38
N GLU A 160 2.16 -13.67 -5.17
CA GLU A 160 1.16 -12.61 -5.00
C GLU A 160 1.46 -11.74 -3.78
N GLU A 161 1.78 -12.34 -2.63
CA GLU A 161 2.19 -11.62 -1.42
C GLU A 161 3.51 -10.84 -1.64
N ALA A 162 4.44 -11.41 -2.40
CA ALA A 162 5.69 -10.74 -2.77
C ALA A 162 5.45 -9.53 -3.69
N GLU A 163 4.48 -9.61 -4.61
CA GLU A 163 4.08 -8.52 -5.49
C GLU A 163 3.46 -7.37 -4.68
N GLU A 164 2.55 -7.66 -3.74
CA GLU A 164 1.96 -6.64 -2.85
C GLU A 164 3.03 -5.88 -2.04
N LEU A 165 4.00 -6.59 -1.47
CA LEU A 165 5.14 -5.97 -0.78
C LEU A 165 6.00 -5.13 -1.72
N THR A 166 6.17 -5.59 -2.95
CA THR A 166 6.95 -4.90 -3.98
C THR A 166 6.29 -3.58 -4.38
N GLU A 167 4.95 -3.54 -4.47
CA GLU A 167 4.23 -2.29 -4.72
C GLU A 167 4.44 -1.27 -3.60
N MET A 168 4.32 -1.69 -2.34
CA MET A 168 4.57 -0.82 -1.18
C MET A 168 6.04 -0.40 -1.07
N PHE A 169 6.97 -1.27 -1.47
CA PHE A 169 8.39 -0.95 -1.59
C PHE A 169 8.63 0.17 -2.61
N TYR A 170 7.96 0.15 -3.77
CA TYR A 170 8.09 1.22 -4.75
C TYR A 170 7.48 2.54 -4.28
N GLU A 171 6.43 2.51 -3.45
CA GLU A 171 5.92 3.72 -2.79
C GLU A 171 6.96 4.36 -1.87
N LEU A 172 7.77 3.56 -1.13
CA LEU A 172 8.91 4.11 -0.37
C LEU A 172 9.96 4.77 -1.27
N GLY A 173 10.07 4.33 -2.52
CA GLY A 173 11.01 4.86 -3.48
C GLY A 173 10.82 6.34 -3.80
N ARG A 174 9.66 6.94 -3.50
CA ARG A 174 9.43 8.39 -3.62
C ARG A 174 10.27 9.23 -2.64
N PHE A 175 10.71 8.63 -1.54
CA PHE A 175 11.51 9.29 -0.51
C PHE A 175 13.01 9.09 -0.69
N VAL A 176 13.44 8.39 -1.75
CA VAL A 176 14.86 8.18 -2.02
C VAL A 176 15.51 9.49 -2.47
N VAL A 177 16.53 9.90 -1.72
CA VAL A 177 17.30 11.14 -1.94
C VAL A 177 18.71 10.87 -2.46
N GLU A 178 19.21 11.77 -3.30
CA GLU A 178 20.56 11.67 -3.89
C GLU A 178 21.68 12.06 -2.93
N SER A 179 21.38 12.82 -1.87
CA SER A 179 22.36 13.27 -0.90
C SER A 179 21.84 13.11 0.52
N GLY A 180 22.69 12.66 1.44
CA GLY A 180 22.38 12.47 2.85
C GLY A 180 22.22 13.77 3.65
N LYS A 181 21.64 14.81 3.05
CA LYS A 181 21.38 16.08 3.72
C LYS A 181 20.03 16.01 4.45
N GLY A 182 20.03 16.27 5.75
CA GLY A 182 18.84 16.30 6.58
C GLY A 182 18.65 15.05 7.43
N GLU A 183 17.46 14.91 8.01
CA GLU A 183 17.10 13.73 8.80
C GLU A 183 16.80 12.55 7.87
N LEU A 184 17.61 11.50 8.01
CA LEU A 184 17.41 10.25 7.28
C LEU A 184 16.55 9.32 8.11
N ASN A 185 15.52 8.77 7.47
CA ASN A 185 14.62 7.80 8.08
C ASN A 185 15.17 6.36 7.99
N GLY A 186 16.11 6.14 7.08
CA GLY A 186 16.61 4.81 6.79
C GLY A 186 17.27 4.70 5.42
N PHE A 187 17.34 3.48 4.91
CA PHE A 187 17.86 3.18 3.57
C PHE A 187 17.15 1.97 2.95
N ILE A 188 17.23 1.90 1.63
CA ILE A 188 16.89 0.75 0.81
C ILE A 188 18.20 0.16 0.29
N SER A 189 18.36 -1.16 0.37
CA SER A 189 19.42 -1.91 -0.29
C SER A 189 18.80 -2.80 -1.37
N ILE A 190 19.39 -2.84 -2.56
CA ILE A 190 18.95 -3.66 -3.68
C ILE A 190 20.06 -4.63 -4.05
N ASP A 191 19.68 -5.91 -4.19
CA ASP A 191 20.55 -7.01 -4.64
C ASP A 191 21.89 -7.07 -3.89
N ASP A 192 21.90 -6.64 -2.63
CA ASP A 192 23.08 -6.52 -1.76
C ASP A 192 24.21 -5.66 -2.35
N ARG A 193 23.86 -4.67 -3.20
CA ARG A 193 24.81 -3.81 -3.92
C ARG A 193 24.48 -2.34 -3.83
N ASP A 194 23.28 -1.97 -4.26
CA ASP A 194 22.89 -0.57 -4.42
C ASP A 194 22.17 -0.09 -3.17
N VAL A 195 22.65 1.01 -2.58
CA VAL A 195 22.08 1.57 -1.36
C VAL A 195 21.54 2.97 -1.62
N PHE A 196 20.28 3.18 -1.26
CA PHE A 196 19.53 4.40 -1.44
C PHE A 196 19.08 4.95 -0.10
N LEU A 197 19.39 6.22 0.18
CA LEU A 197 19.00 6.84 1.44
C LEU A 197 17.55 7.33 1.37
N LEU A 198 16.81 7.17 2.46
CA LEU A 198 15.42 7.61 2.58
C LEU A 198 15.31 8.88 3.44
N ALA A 199 14.63 9.90 2.91
CA ALA A 199 14.27 11.09 3.66
C ALA A 199 12.81 11.49 3.37
N GLY A 200 12.01 11.62 4.42
CA GLY A 200 10.62 12.05 4.32
C GLY A 200 9.93 12.29 5.66
N GLY A 201 10.69 12.27 6.77
CA GLY A 201 10.16 12.50 8.11
C GLY A 201 9.02 11.55 8.43
N LYS A 202 7.87 12.10 8.81
CA LYS A 202 6.70 11.32 9.20
C LYS A 202 6.12 10.50 8.05
N ASP A 203 6.03 11.06 6.84
CA ASP A 203 5.38 10.39 5.71
C ASP A 203 6.15 9.13 5.27
N CYS A 204 7.49 9.18 5.31
CA CYS A 204 8.33 8.00 5.07
C CYS A 204 8.16 6.95 6.17
N SER A 205 8.02 7.38 7.42
CA SER A 205 7.78 6.48 8.56
C SER A 205 6.40 5.81 8.46
N ASP A 206 5.36 6.55 8.05
CA ASP A 206 4.00 6.03 7.94
C ASP A 206 3.91 4.94 6.86
N ILE A 207 4.46 5.18 5.67
CA ILE A 207 4.52 4.17 4.59
C ILE A 207 5.41 2.99 4.99
N GLY A 208 6.50 3.27 5.70
CA GLY A 208 7.32 2.23 6.31
C GLY A 208 6.51 1.34 7.25
N ASP A 209 5.76 1.93 8.18
CA ASP A 209 4.91 1.19 9.10
C ASP A 209 3.86 0.35 8.38
N GLU A 210 3.29 0.85 7.28
CA GLU A 210 2.36 0.09 6.44
C GLU A 210 3.02 -1.14 5.81
N LEU A 211 4.22 -0.98 5.22
CA LEU A 211 4.99 -2.08 4.67
C LEU A 211 5.26 -3.17 5.72
N PHE A 212 5.69 -2.78 6.92
CA PHE A 212 5.94 -3.73 8.01
C PHE A 212 4.65 -4.39 8.51
N ASN A 213 3.55 -3.65 8.61
CA ASN A 213 2.25 -4.21 8.99
C ASN A 213 1.78 -5.26 7.98
N MET A 214 1.91 -5.00 6.67
CA MET A 214 1.60 -5.95 5.60
C MET A 214 2.43 -7.22 5.75
N ALA A 215 3.73 -7.08 5.99
CA ALA A 215 4.64 -8.18 6.22
C ALA A 215 4.26 -9.01 7.47
N PHE A 216 3.78 -8.38 8.54
CA PHE A 216 3.27 -9.09 9.73
C PHE A 216 1.95 -9.81 9.49
N LEU A 217 1.06 -9.26 8.64
CA LEU A 217 -0.16 -9.95 8.23
C LEU A 217 0.17 -11.20 7.41
N MET A 218 1.14 -11.12 6.49
CA MET A 218 1.64 -12.27 5.73
C MET A 218 2.31 -13.31 6.63
N LYS A 219 2.99 -12.90 7.69
CA LYS A 219 3.51 -13.83 8.72
C LYS A 219 2.37 -14.60 9.40
N ALA A 220 1.30 -13.90 9.75
CA ALA A 220 0.14 -14.52 10.40
C ALA A 220 -0.59 -15.50 9.47
N SER A 221 -0.75 -15.16 8.18
CA SER A 221 -1.33 -16.06 7.17
C SER A 221 -0.47 -17.30 6.94
N SER A 222 0.86 -17.13 6.95
CA SER A 222 1.82 -18.22 6.75
C SER A 222 1.80 -19.24 7.90
N LYS A 223 1.62 -18.79 9.15
CA LYS A 223 1.45 -19.69 10.29
C LYS A 223 0.19 -20.56 10.17
N ASN A 224 -0.90 -20.00 9.65
CA ASN A 224 -2.15 -20.74 9.48
C ASN A 224 -2.05 -21.80 8.37
N ARG A 225 -1.27 -21.55 7.30
CA ARG A 225 -1.01 -22.52 6.23
C ARG A 225 -0.20 -23.75 6.68
N GLY A 226 0.55 -23.64 7.78
CA GLY A 226 1.34 -24.75 8.34
C GLY A 226 0.57 -25.67 9.29
N THR A 227 -0.73 -25.45 9.50
CA THR A 227 -1.57 -26.21 10.46
C THR A 227 -2.64 -27.10 9.83
N GLU A 228 -2.61 -27.30 8.51
CA GLU A 228 -3.41 -28.34 7.83
C GLU A 228 -2.56 -29.59 7.53
#